data_AF-A0A6P0TGK1-F1
#
_entry.id   AF-A0A6P0TGK1-F1
#
_cell.length_a   1.000
_cell.length_b   1.000
_cell.length_c   1.000
_cell.angle_alpha   90.00
_cell.angle_beta   90.00
_cell.angle_gamma   90.00
#
_symmetry.space_group_name_H-M   'P 1'
#
loop_
_entity.id
_entity.type
_entity.pdbx_description
1 polymer ?
#
loop_
_entity_poly.entity_id
_entity_poly.type
_entity_poly.pdbx_seq_one_letter_code
_entity_poly.pdbx_strand_id
1 'polypeptide(L)'
;MTPIDHSASHDPLLNPHDIIEQMINLRLQISHLQQQTDALQQDFFAACFALNQDTITLKQAIIRRQLTRGQWDYPAHITEQELRIKFLKQQFQQDHEPISGRDITWVIRLLKRLA
;
A
#
# COMPACT_ATOMS: atom_id res chain seq x y z
N MET A 1 37.08 31.01 -18.01
CA MET A 1 37.24 29.85 -17.11
C MET A 1 37.03 30.34 -15.69
N THR A 2 35.81 30.15 -15.18
CA THR A 2 35.45 30.39 -13.77
C THR A 2 35.45 29.04 -13.05
N PRO A 3 36.10 28.89 -11.89
CA PRO A 3 36.01 27.66 -11.13
C PRO A 3 34.62 27.60 -10.50
N ILE A 4 33.91 26.50 -10.73
CA ILE A 4 32.69 26.18 -10.01
C ILE A 4 33.13 25.62 -8.67
N ASP A 5 32.97 26.41 -7.63
CA ASP A 5 33.07 25.96 -6.24
C ASP A 5 32.01 24.88 -6.01
N HIS A 6 32.45 23.64 -5.87
CA HIS A 6 31.65 22.55 -5.32
C HIS A 6 31.58 22.71 -3.80
N SER A 7 30.92 23.76 -3.33
CA SER A 7 30.60 23.94 -1.92
C SER A 7 29.48 22.97 -1.51
N ALA A 8 29.91 21.81 -1.02
CA ALA A 8 29.37 21.15 0.17
C ALA A 8 27.84 21.20 0.37
N SER A 9 27.12 20.25 -0.23
CA SER A 9 25.96 19.64 0.42
C SER A 9 26.44 18.35 1.10
N HIS A 10 27.18 18.50 2.19
CA HIS A 10 27.38 17.42 3.14
C HIS A 10 26.07 17.33 3.91
N ASP A 11 25.13 16.51 3.42
CA ASP A 11 24.04 16.06 4.27
C ASP A 11 24.67 15.55 5.56
N PRO A 12 24.28 16.07 6.75
CA PRO A 12 24.73 15.45 7.98
C PRO A 12 24.23 14.01 7.90
N LEU A 13 25.16 13.06 7.93
CA LEU A 13 24.86 11.64 8.05
C LEU A 13 23.98 11.49 9.29
N LEU A 14 22.66 11.52 9.10
CA LEU A 14 21.67 11.39 10.15
C LEU A 14 22.01 10.12 10.90
N ASN A 15 22.09 10.22 12.24
CA ASN A 15 22.37 9.05 13.06
C ASN A 15 21.34 7.97 12.69
N PRO A 16 21.72 6.70 12.53
CA PRO A 16 20.77 5.62 12.26
C PRO A 16 19.52 5.64 13.15
N HIS A 17 19.65 6.11 14.41
CA HIS A 17 18.52 6.29 15.31
C HIS A 17 17.56 7.40 14.86
N ASP A 18 18.09 8.55 14.44
CA ASP A 18 17.30 9.68 13.94
C ASP A 18 16.52 9.27 12.68
N ILE A 19 17.12 8.45 11.80
CA ILE A 19 16.45 7.91 10.61
C ILE A 19 15.29 6.99 11.00
N ILE A 20 15.51 6.10 11.97
CA ILE A 20 14.46 5.19 12.47
C ILE A 20 13.32 6.00 13.11
N GLU A 21 13.63 7.02 13.91
CA GLU A 21 12.63 7.87 14.56
C GLU A 21 11.83 8.68 13.54
N GLN A 22 12.49 9.27 12.53
CA GLN A 22 11.80 9.93 11.42
C GLN A 22 10.86 8.97 10.69
N MET A 23 11.29 7.74 10.43
CA MET A 23 10.46 6.74 9.77
C MET A 23 9.24 6.34 10.63
N ILE A 24 9.38 6.24 11.94
CA ILE A 24 8.26 5.99 12.86
C ILE A 24 7.27 7.16 12.84
N ASN A 25 7.78 8.39 12.91
CA ASN A 25 6.94 9.60 12.88
C ASN A 25 6.15 9.72 11.58
N LEU A 26 6.78 9.44 10.43
CA LEU A 26 6.09 9.42 9.13
C LEU A 26 5.03 8.32 9.08
N ARG A 27 5.29 7.13 9.63
CA ARG A 27 4.30 6.04 9.71
C ARG A 27 3.09 6.42 10.58
N LEU A 28 3.31 7.14 11.67
CA LEU A 28 2.22 7.68 12.50
C LEU A 28 1.39 8.72 11.73
N GLN A 29 2.03 9.62 10.99
CA GLN A 29 1.33 10.59 10.15
C GLN A 29 0.50 9.92 9.05
N ILE A 30 1.07 8.92 8.36
CA ILE A 30 0.34 8.12 7.38
C ILE A 30 -0.86 7.44 8.03
N SER A 31 -0.69 6.83 9.20
CA SER A 31 -1.80 6.17 9.90
C SER A 31 -2.91 7.16 10.27
N HIS A 32 -2.57 8.37 10.69
CA HIS A 32 -3.54 9.40 11.03
C HIS A 32 -4.29 9.90 9.79
N LEU A 33 -3.56 10.19 8.70
CA LEU A 33 -4.18 10.59 7.42
C LEU A 33 -5.07 9.48 6.85
N GLN A 34 -4.68 8.22 7.01
CA GLN A 34 -5.49 7.09 6.60
C GLN A 34 -6.80 7.04 7.38
N GLN A 35 -6.75 7.19 8.71
CA GLN A 35 -7.97 7.25 9.55
C GLN A 35 -8.90 8.39 9.14
N GLN A 36 -8.35 9.57 8.84
CA GLN A 36 -9.16 10.70 8.36
C GLN A 36 -9.79 10.42 6.99
N THR A 37 -9.05 9.77 6.09
CA THR A 37 -9.57 9.37 4.77
C THR A 37 -10.65 8.32 4.89
N ASP A 38 -10.45 7.32 5.76
CA ASP A 38 -11.42 6.26 6.04
C ASP A 38 -12.72 6.84 6.63
N ALA A 39 -12.61 7.84 7.51
CA ALA A 39 -13.77 8.55 8.06
C ALA A 39 -14.56 9.33 6.98
N LEU A 40 -13.88 9.86 5.96
CA LEU A 40 -14.51 10.57 4.83
C LEU A 40 -15.07 9.63 3.76
N GLN A 41 -14.78 8.33 3.82
CA GLN A 41 -15.06 7.39 2.74
C GLN A 41 -16.56 7.32 2.40
N GLN A 42 -17.42 7.26 3.43
CA GLN A 42 -18.88 7.16 3.22
C GLN A 42 -19.44 8.42 2.55
N ASP A 43 -19.04 9.60 3.04
CA ASP A 43 -19.48 10.88 2.48
C ASP A 43 -18.94 11.10 1.07
N PHE A 44 -17.70 10.67 0.80
CA PHE A 44 -17.12 10.69 -0.53
C PHE A 44 -17.93 9.85 -1.52
N PHE A 45 -18.30 8.62 -1.15
CA PHE A 45 -19.13 7.78 -2.01
C PHE A 45 -20.54 8.35 -2.22
N ALA A 46 -21.15 8.89 -1.16
CA ALA A 46 -22.44 9.57 -1.26
C ALA A 46 -22.38 10.77 -2.22
N ALA A 47 -21.32 11.58 -2.16
CA ALA A 47 -21.10 12.70 -3.06
C ALA A 47 -20.89 12.25 -4.51
N CYS A 48 -20.05 11.22 -4.74
CA CYS A 48 -19.85 10.66 -6.08
C CYS A 48 -21.15 10.09 -6.67
N PHE A 49 -21.96 9.43 -5.84
CA PHE A 49 -23.27 8.91 -6.26
C PHE A 49 -24.25 10.03 -6.60
N ALA A 50 -24.32 11.07 -5.76
CA ALA A 50 -25.21 12.22 -5.98
C ALA A 50 -24.86 13.01 -7.25
N LEU A 51 -23.57 13.12 -7.59
CA LEU A 51 -23.12 13.75 -8.83
C LEU A 51 -23.50 12.95 -10.07
N ASN A 52 -23.67 11.62 -9.94
CA ASN A 52 -24.12 10.70 -10.99
C ASN A 52 -23.39 10.90 -12.35
N GLN A 53 -22.08 11.14 -12.29
CA GLN A 53 -21.22 11.34 -13.45
C GLN A 53 -20.23 10.18 -13.56
N ASP A 54 -19.99 9.71 -14.79
CA ASP A 54 -19.01 8.66 -15.03
C ASP A 54 -17.56 9.15 -14.84
N THR A 55 -17.34 10.48 -14.93
CA THR A 55 -16.05 11.12 -14.68
C THR A 55 -16.23 12.46 -14.00
N ILE A 56 -15.55 12.68 -12.88
CA ILE A 56 -15.52 13.93 -12.13
C ILE A 56 -14.09 14.48 -12.20
N THR A 57 -13.92 15.70 -12.72
CA THR A 57 -12.60 16.35 -12.86
C THR A 57 -12.45 17.46 -11.83
N LEU A 58 -11.43 17.35 -10.98
CA LEU A 58 -11.03 18.36 -9.99
C LEU A 58 -9.63 18.90 -10.34
N LYS A 59 -9.24 20.04 -9.73
CA LYS A 59 -7.94 20.68 -9.98
C LYS A 59 -6.74 19.75 -9.75
N GLN A 60 -6.87 18.79 -8.84
CA GLN A 60 -5.78 17.91 -8.40
C GLN A 60 -5.97 16.44 -8.80
N ALA A 61 -7.14 16.05 -9.32
CA ALA A 61 -7.47 14.64 -9.56
C ALA A 61 -8.62 14.46 -10.56
N ILE A 62 -8.66 13.29 -11.21
CA ILE A 62 -9.81 12.83 -12.01
C ILE A 62 -10.35 11.56 -11.34
N ILE A 63 -11.63 11.57 -11.00
CA ILE A 63 -12.34 10.42 -10.42
C ILE A 63 -13.17 9.78 -11.52
N ARG A 64 -13.03 8.47 -11.73
CA ARG A 64 -13.81 7.72 -12.73
C ARG A 64 -14.64 6.64 -12.06
N ARG A 65 -15.89 6.54 -12.45
CA ARG A 65 -16.75 5.42 -12.06
C ARG A 65 -16.36 4.20 -12.90
N GLN A 66 -15.85 3.16 -12.25
CA GLN A 66 -15.62 1.86 -12.87
C GLN A 66 -16.57 0.85 -12.28
N LEU A 67 -17.36 0.20 -13.13
CA LEU A 67 -18.09 -1.00 -12.74
C LEU A 67 -17.10 -2.16 -12.83
N THR A 68 -16.73 -2.74 -11.70
CA THR A 68 -16.04 -4.03 -11.69
C THR A 68 -16.98 -5.10 -12.27
N ARG A 69 -16.41 -6.08 -12.96
CA ARG A 69 -17.18 -7.25 -13.44
C ARG A 69 -17.83 -7.88 -12.21
N GLY A 70 -19.14 -8.13 -12.27
CA GLY A 70 -19.88 -8.81 -11.22
C GLY A 70 -19.19 -10.12 -10.83
N GLN A 71 -19.28 -10.50 -9.55
CA GLN A 71 -18.79 -11.78 -9.08
C GLN A 71 -19.46 -12.88 -9.92
N TRP A 72 -18.65 -13.70 -10.59
CA TRP A 72 -19.13 -14.88 -11.28
C TRP A 72 -19.35 -15.96 -10.24
N ASP A 73 -20.57 -16.48 -10.17
CA ASP A 73 -20.88 -17.69 -9.40
C ASP A 73 -20.27 -18.89 -10.15
N TYR A 74 -18.97 -19.12 -9.91
CA TYR A 74 -18.23 -20.17 -10.60
C TYR A 74 -18.77 -21.54 -10.16
N PRO A 75 -19.03 -22.47 -11.10
CA PRO A 75 -19.41 -23.83 -10.75
C PRO A 75 -18.34 -24.51 -9.90
N ALA A 76 -18.75 -25.39 -8.98
CA ALA A 76 -17.89 -26.02 -7.96
C ALA A 76 -16.57 -26.59 -8.52
N HIS A 77 -16.58 -27.20 -9.71
CA HIS A 77 -15.39 -27.78 -10.32
C HIS A 77 -14.28 -26.75 -10.63
N ILE A 78 -14.63 -25.50 -10.91
CA ILE A 78 -13.64 -24.42 -11.14
C ILE A 78 -13.00 -24.01 -9.81
N THR A 79 -13.80 -23.87 -8.77
CA THR A 79 -13.32 -23.55 -7.42
C THR A 79 -12.42 -24.67 -6.86
N GLU A 80 -12.79 -25.93 -7.09
CA GLU A 80 -11.99 -27.10 -6.70
C GLU A 80 -10.63 -27.13 -7.43
N GLN A 81 -10.60 -26.81 -8.72
CA GLN A 81 -9.36 -26.70 -9.48
C GLN A 81 -8.45 -25.59 -8.95
N GLU A 82 -9.00 -24.43 -8.61
CA GLU A 82 -8.23 -23.34 -8.03
C GLU A 82 -7.59 -23.74 -6.69
N LEU A 83 -8.37 -24.38 -5.82
CA LEU A 83 -7.89 -24.90 -4.54
C LEU A 83 -6.78 -25.94 -4.74
N ARG A 84 -6.93 -26.83 -5.72
CA ARG A 84 -5.92 -27.84 -6.04
C ARG A 84 -4.61 -27.20 -6.53
N ILE A 85 -4.70 -26.16 -7.36
CA ILE A 85 -3.50 -25.42 -7.81
C ILE A 85 -2.82 -24.74 -6.63
N LYS A 86 -3.57 -24.13 -5.71
CA LYS A 86 -3.00 -23.51 -4.50
C LYS A 86 -2.27 -24.54 -3.64
N PHE A 87 -2.88 -25.70 -3.42
CA PHE A 87 -2.27 -26.78 -2.66
C PHE A 87 -0.97 -27.27 -3.32
N LEU A 88 -0.98 -27.53 -4.63
CA LEU A 88 0.21 -27.99 -5.36
C LEU A 88 1.36 -26.96 -5.31
N LYS A 89 1.05 -25.67 -5.41
CA LYS A 89 2.05 -24.60 -5.28
C LYS A 89 2.66 -24.58 -3.88
N GLN A 90 1.85 -24.74 -2.84
CA GLN A 90 2.33 -24.77 -1.47
C GLN A 90 3.20 -26.00 -1.21
N GLN A 91 2.79 -27.16 -1.71
CA GLN A 91 3.57 -28.39 -1.61
C GLN A 91 4.93 -28.24 -2.30
N PHE A 92 4.94 -27.69 -3.52
CA PHE A 92 6.19 -27.40 -4.24
C PHE A 92 7.12 -26.45 -3.44
N GLN A 93 6.58 -25.43 -2.78
CA GLN A 93 7.38 -24.52 -1.95
C GLN A 93 7.95 -25.16 -0.68
N GLN A 94 7.30 -26.21 -0.16
CA GLN A 94 7.78 -26.98 1.00
C GLN A 94 8.86 -27.98 0.60
N ASP A 95 8.70 -28.61 -0.57
CA ASP A 95 9.59 -29.67 -1.07
C ASP A 95 10.87 -29.12 -1.71
N HIS A 96 10.94 -27.81 -1.99
CA HIS A 96 12.06 -27.18 -2.65
C HIS A 96 12.55 -25.95 -1.89
N GLU A 97 13.86 -25.92 -1.59
CA GLU A 97 14.50 -24.74 -1.02
C GLU A 97 14.54 -23.63 -2.09
N PRO A 98 14.12 -22.39 -1.76
CA PRO A 98 14.16 -21.28 -2.71
C PRO A 98 15.59 -21.02 -3.17
N ILE A 99 15.79 -20.94 -4.48
CA ILE A 99 17.12 -20.80 -5.12
C ILE A 99 17.69 -19.37 -4.92
N SER A 100 16.89 -18.44 -4.37
CA SER A 100 17.24 -17.05 -4.07
C SER A 100 16.27 -16.46 -3.04
N GLY A 101 16.71 -15.47 -2.24
CA GLY A 101 15.82 -14.55 -1.53
C GLY A 101 15.59 -14.81 -0.04
N ARG A 102 16.63 -14.71 0.79
CA ARG A 102 16.40 -14.39 2.22
C ARG A 102 16.10 -12.90 2.33
N ASP A 103 14.83 -12.56 2.38
CA ASP A 103 14.39 -11.20 2.67
C ASP A 103 14.50 -10.94 4.18
N ILE A 104 15.33 -9.96 4.55
CA ILE A 104 15.31 -9.39 5.89
C ILE A 104 14.14 -8.41 5.94
N THR A 105 13.01 -8.85 6.49
CA THR A 105 11.83 -7.99 6.68
C THR A 105 11.90 -7.31 8.05
N TRP A 106 12.19 -6.02 8.08
CA TRP A 106 12.03 -5.21 9.29
C TRP A 106 10.57 -4.75 9.41
N VAL A 107 9.87 -5.18 10.46
CA VAL A 107 8.46 -4.85 10.68
C VAL A 107 8.34 -3.83 11.80
N ILE A 108 7.79 -2.65 11.50
CA ILE A 108 7.40 -1.66 12.53
C ILE A 108 5.94 -1.94 12.91
N ARG A 109 5.71 -2.38 14.16
CA ARG A 109 4.37 -2.48 14.74
C ARG A 109 4.14 -1.28 15.65
N LEU A 110 3.20 -0.43 15.29
CA LEU A 110 2.74 0.65 16.17
C LEU A 110 1.93 0.03 17.32
N LEU A 111 2.40 0.20 18.55
CA LEU A 111 1.64 -0.23 19.73
C LEU A 111 0.40 0.67 19.84
N LYS A 112 -0.78 0.14 19.56
CA LYS A 112 -2.04 0.84 19.85
C LYS A 112 -2.11 1.04 21.37
N ARG A 113 -2.14 2.29 21.84
CA ARG A 113 -2.63 2.57 23.19
C ARG A 113 -4.13 2.27 23.17
N LEU A 114 -4.54 1.28 23.96
CA LEU A 114 -5.92 1.16 24.42
C LEU A 114 -6.23 2.44 25.20
N ALA A 115 -7.13 3.25 24.65
CA ALA A 115 -7.80 4.34 25.33
C ALA A 115 -9.30 4.15 25.09
#